data_AF-A0A377BCG4-F1
#
_entry.id   AF-A0A377BCG4-F1
#
_cell.length_a   1.000
_cell.length_b   1.000
_cell.length_c   1.000
_cell.angle_alpha   90.00
_cell.angle_beta   90.00
_cell.angle_gamma   90.00
#
_symmetry.space_group_name_H-M   'P 1'
#
loop_
_entity.id
_entity.type
_entity.pdbx_description
1 polymer ?
#
loop_
_entity_poly.entity_id
_entity_poly.type
_entity_poly.pdbx_seq_one_letter_code
_entity_poly.pdbx_strand_id
1 'polypeptide(L)'
;MAIVRVRGGNAGIAEYLREGQKQGRAFNRDELDMRVCLEGNLALTEKIINAIPDKNQDRYLHITISFRENEVPVETLEQVVKEYKSMFLAAYKDDEVNFYAEAHLPKIKSITDRTTGEEKERKPHVHIVIPKQNLLTGGALDPVGLYKHHERYHDAIQEKLNQKFNLESPKDFVRVTDDNQAQILSRVKADTFKGFRTDVKKEVFAIINDKEIRSYDAFINELQNKYSEVRIRNKGTSNEYLAIKTSAESNYINLKSPLFQRQYIEERRLEKPKLSLKQVDKLVDEWQKPCQ
;
A
#
# COMPACT_ATOMS: atom_id res chain seq x y z
N MET A 1 7.75 1.34 -8.33
CA MET A 1 6.80 1.27 -7.19
C MET A 1 5.46 1.81 -7.58
N ALA A 2 4.46 0.99 -7.92
CA ALA A 2 3.07 1.48 -7.97
C ALA A 2 2.45 1.47 -6.56
N ILE A 3 2.15 2.63 -5.98
CA ILE A 3 1.29 2.75 -4.79
C ILE A 3 -0.08 3.25 -5.23
N VAL A 4 -1.11 2.46 -4.93
CA VAL A 4 -2.51 2.86 -5.08
C VAL A 4 -2.98 3.49 -3.76
N ARG A 5 -3.51 4.72 -3.82
CA ARG A 5 -4.17 5.38 -2.67
C ARG A 5 -5.57 5.81 -3.06
N VAL A 6 -6.55 5.41 -2.26
CA VAL A 6 -7.96 5.78 -2.46
C VAL A 6 -8.35 6.82 -1.42
N ARG A 7 -8.95 7.93 -1.86
CA ARG A 7 -9.49 8.98 -0.99
C ARG A 7 -10.86 9.42 -1.50
N GLY A 8 -11.70 9.92 -0.60
CA GLY A 8 -12.90 10.65 -0.96
C GLY A 8 -12.63 12.14 -1.14
N GLY A 9 -13.45 12.80 -1.94
CA GLY A 9 -13.50 14.25 -2.02
C GLY A 9 -14.89 14.74 -2.37
N ASN A 10 -15.15 16.02 -2.08
CA ASN A 10 -16.45 16.64 -2.29
C ASN A 10 -16.51 17.50 -3.57
N ALA A 11 -15.54 18.39 -3.79
CA ALA A 11 -15.53 19.32 -4.94
C ALA A 11 -14.10 19.67 -5.39
N GLY A 12 -13.97 20.36 -6.53
CA GLY A 12 -12.72 21.01 -6.96
C GLY A 12 -11.67 20.10 -7.61
N ILE A 13 -11.99 18.84 -7.91
CA ILE A 13 -11.01 17.90 -8.48
C ILE A 13 -10.52 18.31 -9.87
N ALA A 14 -11.39 18.86 -10.72
CA ALA A 14 -11.00 19.25 -12.07
C ALA A 14 -10.07 20.49 -12.07
N GLU A 15 -10.34 21.46 -11.21
CA GLU A 15 -9.44 22.60 -10.96
C GLU A 15 -8.10 22.10 -10.39
N TYR A 16 -8.13 21.17 -9.42
CA TYR A 16 -6.92 20.59 -8.85
C TYR A 16 -6.03 19.88 -9.90
N LEU A 17 -6.63 19.15 -10.84
CA LEU A 17 -5.89 18.46 -11.91
C LEU A 17 -5.40 19.42 -13.01
N ARG A 18 -6.15 20.48 -13.31
CA ARG A 18 -5.77 21.47 -14.31
C ARG A 18 -4.75 22.49 -13.79
N GLU A 19 -5.04 23.10 -12.66
CA GLU A 19 -4.39 24.34 -12.23
C GLU A 19 -3.75 24.21 -10.85
N GLY A 20 -3.99 23.11 -10.14
CA GLY A 20 -3.62 22.93 -8.73
C GLY A 20 -2.19 23.34 -8.39
N GLN A 21 -2.05 24.54 -7.81
CA GLN A 21 -0.85 25.02 -7.16
C GLN A 21 -0.86 24.58 -5.70
N LYS A 22 0.14 23.79 -5.30
CA LYS A 22 0.37 23.53 -3.88
C LYS A 22 0.95 24.80 -3.26
N GLN A 23 0.32 25.32 -2.20
CA GLN A 23 0.83 26.49 -1.46
C GLN A 23 2.34 26.31 -1.17
N GLY A 24 3.13 27.32 -1.55
CA GLY A 24 4.59 27.35 -1.39
C GLY A 24 5.41 26.87 -2.59
N ARG A 25 4.81 26.46 -3.72
CA ARG A 25 5.55 26.15 -4.96
C ARG A 25 5.58 27.33 -5.92
N ALA A 26 6.69 27.49 -6.65
CA ALA A 26 6.84 28.53 -7.66
C ALA A 26 6.05 28.25 -8.95
N PHE A 27 5.82 26.96 -9.24
CA PHE A 27 5.31 26.49 -10.53
C PHE A 27 3.88 25.93 -10.40
N ASN A 28 3.06 26.18 -11.41
CA ASN A 28 1.73 25.61 -11.56
C ASN A 28 1.79 24.17 -12.13
N ARG A 29 0.64 23.48 -12.22
CA ARG A 29 0.61 22.08 -12.64
C ARG A 29 1.09 21.89 -14.09
N ASP A 30 0.74 22.79 -14.99
CA ASP A 30 1.09 22.74 -16.43
C ASP A 30 2.61 22.87 -16.67
N GLU A 31 3.29 23.65 -15.82
CA GLU A 31 4.74 23.80 -15.84
C GLU A 31 5.45 22.55 -15.31
N LEU A 32 4.82 21.87 -14.36
CA LEU A 32 5.41 20.75 -13.64
C LEU A 32 5.27 19.41 -14.36
N ASP A 33 4.10 19.16 -14.94
CA ASP A 33 3.73 17.85 -15.48
C ASP A 33 3.21 17.98 -16.92
N MET A 34 3.53 17.01 -17.77
CA MET A 34 2.79 16.72 -18.98
C MET A 34 1.59 15.85 -18.59
N ARG A 35 0.39 16.35 -18.84
CA ARG A 35 -0.85 15.61 -18.62
C ARG A 35 -1.19 14.77 -19.84
N VAL A 36 -1.55 13.52 -19.61
CA VAL A 36 -2.01 12.60 -20.65
C VAL A 36 -3.31 11.97 -20.19
N CYS A 37 -4.41 12.28 -20.89
CA CYS A 37 -5.69 11.63 -20.65
C CYS A 37 -5.60 10.17 -21.08
N LEU A 38 -5.77 9.25 -20.14
CA LEU A 38 -5.71 7.81 -20.38
C LEU A 38 -7.10 7.22 -20.65
N GLU A 39 -8.12 7.73 -19.97
CA GLU A 39 -9.50 7.28 -20.17
C GLU A 39 -10.52 8.35 -19.74
N GLY A 40 -11.65 8.43 -20.44
CA GLY A 40 -12.81 9.23 -20.05
C GLY A 40 -12.73 10.70 -20.42
N ASN A 41 -13.53 11.53 -19.75
CA ASN A 41 -13.62 12.97 -20.01
C ASN A 41 -13.79 13.74 -18.70
N LEU A 42 -12.81 14.59 -18.36
CA LEU A 42 -12.80 15.34 -17.10
C LEU A 42 -13.99 16.29 -16.97
N ALA A 43 -14.38 16.98 -18.04
CA ALA A 43 -15.49 17.93 -18.00
C ALA A 43 -16.84 17.23 -17.78
N LEU A 44 -17.03 16.04 -18.37
CA LEU A 44 -18.20 15.21 -18.08
C LEU A 44 -18.19 14.72 -16.64
N THR A 45 -17.03 14.23 -16.17
CA THR A 45 -16.84 13.76 -14.79
C THR A 45 -17.17 14.86 -13.77
N GLU A 46 -16.69 16.07 -13.99
CA GLU A 46 -16.98 17.25 -13.18
C GLU A 46 -18.47 17.58 -13.16
N LYS A 47 -19.15 17.54 -14.32
CA LYS A 47 -20.60 17.75 -14.39
C LYS A 47 -21.38 16.72 -13.57
N ILE A 48 -20.99 15.44 -13.64
CA ILE A 48 -21.63 14.36 -12.87
C ILE A 48 -21.42 14.60 -11.37
N ILE A 49 -20.20 14.91 -10.93
CA ILE A 49 -19.89 15.21 -9.51
C ILE A 49 -20.74 16.38 -9.01
N ASN A 50 -20.82 17.45 -9.79
CA ASN A 50 -21.56 18.66 -9.42
C ASN A 50 -23.09 18.43 -9.39
N ALA A 51 -23.61 17.43 -10.13
CA ALA A 51 -25.01 17.05 -10.08
C ALA A 51 -25.39 16.24 -8.82
N ILE A 52 -24.41 15.65 -8.12
CA ILE A 52 -24.65 14.95 -6.85
C ILE A 52 -24.95 16.00 -5.76
N PRO A 53 -26.11 15.94 -5.07
CA PRO A 53 -26.47 16.91 -4.04
C PRO A 53 -25.42 16.96 -2.92
N ASP A 54 -24.97 18.16 -2.57
CA ASP A 54 -24.01 18.35 -1.49
C ASP A 54 -24.71 18.32 -0.12
N LYS A 55 -24.41 17.27 0.64
CA LYS A 55 -24.84 17.05 2.03
C LYS A 55 -23.61 16.92 2.94
N ASN A 56 -22.48 17.54 2.56
CA ASN A 56 -21.19 17.45 3.24
C ASN A 56 -20.59 16.02 3.26
N GLN A 57 -20.83 15.25 2.20
CA GLN A 57 -20.28 13.91 1.97
C GLN A 57 -19.24 13.89 0.85
N ASP A 58 -18.50 12.80 0.73
CA ASP A 58 -17.68 12.55 -0.46
C ASP A 58 -18.57 12.31 -1.68
N ARG A 59 -18.36 13.08 -2.75
CA ARG A 59 -19.09 12.98 -4.02
C ARG A 59 -18.30 12.26 -5.10
N TYR A 60 -17.00 12.06 -4.90
CA TYR A 60 -16.15 11.25 -5.78
C TYR A 60 -15.08 10.50 -4.99
N LEU A 61 -14.58 9.44 -5.60
CA LEU A 61 -13.31 8.82 -5.24
C LEU A 61 -12.21 9.44 -6.07
N HIS A 62 -11.12 9.81 -5.41
CA HIS A 62 -9.86 10.18 -6.02
C HIS A 62 -8.83 9.11 -5.68
N ILE A 63 -8.42 8.39 -6.71
CA ILE A 63 -7.44 7.32 -6.63
C ILE A 63 -6.15 7.79 -7.28
N THR A 64 -5.02 7.61 -6.61
CA THR A 64 -3.71 7.89 -7.20
C THR A 64 -2.89 6.62 -7.27
N ILE A 65 -2.35 6.34 -8.46
CA ILE A 65 -1.34 5.30 -8.70
C ILE A 65 0.00 6.02 -8.89
N SER A 66 0.84 6.04 -7.87
CA SER A 66 2.17 6.69 -7.93
C SER A 66 3.23 5.68 -8.32
N PHE A 67 4.15 6.01 -9.23
CA PHE A 67 5.24 5.15 -9.68
C PHE A 67 6.57 5.55 -9.00
N ARG A 68 7.54 4.62 -8.89
CA ARG A 68 8.91 4.93 -8.40
C ARG A 68 9.97 4.83 -9.48
N GLU A 69 9.62 4.19 -10.57
CA GLU A 69 10.26 4.30 -11.86
C GLU A 69 10.32 5.79 -12.23
N ASN A 70 11.45 6.21 -12.79
CA ASN A 70 11.61 7.61 -13.21
C ASN A 70 10.80 7.90 -14.48
N GLU A 71 10.60 6.88 -15.31
CA GLU A 71 9.85 6.94 -16.54
C GLU A 71 9.03 5.65 -16.68
N VAL A 72 7.78 5.79 -17.11
CA VAL A 72 6.88 4.68 -17.44
C VAL A 72 6.22 5.03 -18.77
N PRO A 73 6.30 4.16 -19.80
CA PRO A 73 5.68 4.44 -21.10
C PRO A 73 4.17 4.66 -20.96
N VAL A 74 3.62 5.60 -21.73
CA VAL A 74 2.18 5.90 -21.73
C VAL A 74 1.34 4.64 -21.99
N GLU A 75 1.75 3.81 -22.95
CA GLU A 75 1.10 2.53 -23.26
C GLU A 75 1.04 1.59 -22.04
N THR A 76 2.09 1.58 -21.20
CA THR A 76 2.09 0.81 -19.95
C THR A 76 1.13 1.42 -18.94
N LEU A 77 1.06 2.76 -18.83
CA LEU A 77 0.11 3.44 -17.94
C LEU A 77 -1.34 3.18 -18.34
N GLU A 78 -1.65 3.19 -19.64
CA GLU A 78 -2.97 2.85 -20.18
C GLU A 78 -3.35 1.41 -19.80
N GLN A 79 -2.44 0.46 -19.99
CA GLN A 79 -2.68 -0.94 -19.62
C GLN A 79 -2.84 -1.12 -18.11
N VAL A 80 -2.03 -0.43 -17.29
CA VAL A 80 -2.16 -0.43 -15.83
C VAL A 80 -3.54 0.10 -15.41
N VAL A 81 -4.00 1.22 -15.99
CA VAL A 81 -5.32 1.79 -15.70
C VAL A 81 -6.44 0.84 -16.09
N LYS A 82 -6.37 0.25 -17.29
CA LYS A 82 -7.36 -0.70 -17.79
C LYS A 82 -7.49 -1.93 -16.88
N GLU A 83 -6.36 -2.51 -16.49
CA GLU A 83 -6.33 -3.68 -15.60
C GLU A 83 -6.80 -3.32 -14.18
N TYR A 84 -6.37 -2.16 -13.67
CA TYR A 84 -6.84 -1.65 -12.38
C TYR A 84 -8.37 -1.48 -12.40
N LYS A 85 -8.92 -0.82 -13.43
CA LYS A 85 -10.37 -0.60 -13.59
C LYS A 85 -11.12 -1.93 -13.62
N SER A 86 -10.67 -2.88 -14.44
CA SER A 86 -11.28 -4.21 -14.59
C SER A 86 -11.36 -4.99 -13.26
N MET A 87 -10.28 -4.99 -12.47
CA MET A 87 -10.30 -5.64 -11.16
C MET A 87 -11.09 -4.85 -10.13
N PHE A 88 -10.87 -3.54 -10.04
CA PHE A 88 -11.44 -2.67 -9.00
C PHE A 88 -12.95 -2.53 -9.13
N LEU A 89 -13.47 -2.44 -10.36
CA LEU A 89 -14.89 -2.26 -10.65
C LEU A 89 -15.58 -3.55 -11.11
N ALA A 90 -15.02 -4.73 -10.81
CA ALA A 90 -15.56 -6.01 -11.26
C ALA A 90 -17.03 -6.28 -10.88
N ALA A 91 -17.54 -5.62 -9.83
CA ALA A 91 -18.93 -5.72 -9.40
C ALA A 91 -19.91 -4.81 -10.18
N TYR A 92 -19.41 -4.00 -11.10
CA TYR A 92 -20.18 -3.01 -11.85
C TYR A 92 -20.04 -3.22 -13.36
N LYS A 93 -21.08 -2.85 -14.09
CA LYS A 93 -21.04 -2.74 -15.55
C LYS A 93 -20.51 -1.37 -15.97
N ASP A 94 -20.02 -1.30 -17.20
CA ASP A 94 -19.43 -0.07 -17.76
C ASP A 94 -20.44 1.09 -17.83
N ASP A 95 -21.73 0.83 -17.97
CA ASP A 95 -22.80 1.83 -18.01
C ASP A 95 -23.25 2.31 -16.62
N GLU A 96 -22.81 1.67 -15.55
CA GLU A 96 -23.13 2.06 -14.17
C GLU A 96 -22.16 3.12 -13.62
N VAL A 97 -20.96 3.23 -14.18
CA VAL A 97 -19.85 3.98 -13.58
C VAL A 97 -19.24 4.97 -14.56
N ASN A 98 -19.16 6.24 -14.15
CA ASN A 98 -18.27 7.19 -14.81
C ASN A 98 -16.83 7.00 -14.29
N PHE A 99 -15.88 6.89 -15.20
CA PHE A 99 -14.47 6.68 -14.88
C PHE A 99 -13.61 7.65 -15.70
N TYR A 100 -12.76 8.41 -15.03
CA TYR A 100 -11.76 9.28 -15.66
C TYR A 100 -10.38 8.97 -15.12
N ALA A 101 -9.39 8.89 -16.01
CA ALA A 101 -8.00 8.64 -15.66
C ALA A 101 -7.05 9.54 -16.46
N GLU A 102 -6.04 10.09 -15.78
CA GLU A 102 -5.03 10.97 -16.36
C GLU A 102 -3.65 10.71 -15.73
N ALA A 103 -2.62 10.58 -16.57
CA ALA A 103 -1.23 10.52 -16.12
C ALA A 103 -0.62 11.91 -16.02
N HIS A 104 0.14 12.14 -14.96
CA HIS A 104 1.00 13.30 -14.75
C HIS A 104 2.45 12.82 -14.87
N LEU A 105 3.11 13.23 -15.96
CA LEU A 105 4.50 12.90 -16.28
C LEU A 105 5.39 14.11 -15.98
N PRO A 106 6.31 14.04 -15.00
CA PRO A 106 7.11 15.21 -14.62
C PRO A 106 7.95 15.75 -15.79
N LYS A 107 7.74 17.02 -16.15
CA LYS A 107 8.65 17.78 -17.02
C LYS A 107 9.92 18.17 -16.26
N ILE A 108 9.73 18.53 -14.98
CA ILE A 108 10.79 18.88 -14.04
C ILE A 108 11.03 17.68 -13.12
N LYS A 109 12.21 17.05 -13.22
CA LYS A 109 12.55 15.79 -12.53
C LYS A 109 12.88 15.98 -11.04
N SER A 110 13.32 17.17 -10.61
CA SER A 110 13.59 17.48 -9.19
C SER A 110 13.06 18.85 -8.80
N ILE A 111 12.56 18.98 -7.57
CA ILE A 111 12.20 20.26 -6.98
C ILE A 111 12.81 20.35 -5.60
N THR A 112 13.48 21.46 -5.31
CA THR A 112 13.92 21.79 -3.95
C THR A 112 12.72 22.14 -3.08
N ASP A 113 12.51 21.39 -2.00
CA ASP A 113 11.51 21.73 -1.00
C ASP A 113 11.93 23.03 -0.30
N ARG A 114 11.10 24.09 -0.41
CA ARG A 114 11.43 25.39 0.19
C ARG A 114 11.50 25.36 1.72
N THR A 115 10.88 24.36 2.34
CA THR A 115 10.82 24.25 3.81
C THR A 115 12.06 23.52 4.34
N THR A 116 12.51 22.47 3.66
CA THR A 116 13.62 21.61 4.13
C THR A 116 14.92 21.86 3.37
N GLY A 117 14.89 22.53 2.22
CA GLY A 117 16.04 22.70 1.33
C GLY A 117 16.42 21.43 0.56
N GLU A 118 15.72 20.31 0.77
CA GLU A 118 16.04 19.03 0.14
C GLU A 118 15.51 18.95 -1.28
N GLU A 119 16.30 18.37 -2.19
CA GLU A 119 15.80 17.99 -3.51
C GLU A 119 14.85 16.79 -3.41
N LYS A 120 13.65 16.98 -3.95
CA LYS A 120 12.66 15.90 -4.07
C LYS A 120 12.47 15.57 -5.54
N GLU A 121 12.83 14.33 -5.87
CA GLU A 121 12.58 13.76 -7.18
C GLU A 121 11.07 13.62 -7.43
N ARG A 122 10.63 14.05 -8.61
CA ARG A 122 9.26 13.89 -9.09
C ARG A 122 9.18 12.68 -9.98
N LYS A 123 8.13 11.89 -9.78
CA LYS A 123 7.93 10.64 -10.50
C LYS A 123 6.55 10.59 -11.16
N PRO A 124 6.39 9.81 -12.24
CA PRO A 124 5.09 9.59 -12.88
C PRO A 124 4.04 9.16 -11.87
N HIS A 125 2.80 9.62 -12.07
CA HIS A 125 1.65 9.18 -11.31
C HIS A 125 0.38 9.32 -12.13
N VAL A 126 -0.62 8.49 -11.84
CA VAL A 126 -1.95 8.54 -12.46
C VAL A 126 -2.97 8.99 -11.44
N HIS A 127 -3.84 9.89 -11.86
CA HIS A 127 -5.05 10.30 -11.16
C HIS A 127 -6.26 9.61 -11.78
N ILE A 128 -7.04 8.91 -10.97
CA ILE A 128 -8.33 8.33 -11.34
C ILE A 128 -9.41 9.01 -10.52
N VAL A 129 -10.51 9.38 -11.17
CA VAL A 129 -11.67 10.03 -10.55
C VAL A 129 -12.93 9.22 -10.89
N ILE A 130 -13.69 8.85 -9.86
CA ILE A 130 -14.94 8.09 -9.99
C ILE A 130 -16.02 8.80 -9.17
N PRO A 131 -17.05 9.40 -9.78
CA PRO A 131 -18.18 9.97 -9.06
C PRO A 131 -18.91 8.89 -8.23
N LYS A 132 -19.35 9.22 -7.01
CA LYS A 132 -20.05 8.29 -6.10
C LYS A 132 -21.55 8.17 -6.42
N GLN A 133 -21.87 8.02 -7.69
CA GLN A 133 -23.22 7.97 -8.24
C GLN A 133 -23.30 6.89 -9.31
N ASN A 134 -24.20 5.92 -9.13
CA ASN A 134 -24.47 4.90 -10.14
C ASN A 134 -25.32 5.54 -11.23
N LEU A 135 -24.83 5.53 -12.47
CA LEU A 135 -25.44 6.26 -13.59
C LEU A 135 -26.73 5.60 -14.09
N LEU A 136 -26.87 4.29 -13.89
CA LEU A 136 -28.04 3.54 -14.33
C LEU A 136 -29.21 3.69 -13.34
N THR A 137 -28.92 3.65 -12.04
CA THR A 137 -29.95 3.63 -10.99
C THR A 137 -30.21 4.99 -10.35
N GLY A 138 -29.27 5.94 -10.45
CA GLY A 138 -29.33 7.17 -9.66
C GLY A 138 -29.09 6.95 -8.16
N GLY A 139 -28.65 5.75 -7.75
CA GLY A 139 -28.25 5.45 -6.37
C GLY A 139 -26.79 5.81 -6.06
N ALA A 140 -26.43 5.76 -4.78
CA ALA A 140 -25.04 5.95 -4.35
C ALA A 140 -24.15 4.82 -4.87
N LEU A 141 -22.96 5.18 -5.36
CA LEU A 141 -21.92 4.23 -5.80
C LEU A 141 -20.74 4.27 -4.83
N ASP A 142 -20.35 3.11 -4.31
CA ASP A 142 -19.14 2.98 -3.50
C ASP A 142 -18.41 1.67 -3.80
N PRO A 143 -17.51 1.65 -4.80
CA PRO A 143 -16.75 0.44 -5.15
C PRO A 143 -15.71 0.04 -4.08
N VAL A 144 -15.43 0.91 -3.11
CA VAL A 144 -14.48 0.62 -2.03
C VAL A 144 -15.16 -0.15 -0.91
N GLY A 145 -16.44 0.16 -0.66
CA GLY A 145 -17.18 -0.36 0.48
C GLY A 145 -16.51 -0.02 1.81
N LEU A 146 -16.60 -0.93 2.79
CA LEU A 146 -15.93 -0.77 4.08
C LEU A 146 -14.42 -1.04 3.95
N TYR A 147 -13.65 -0.02 3.55
CA TYR A 147 -12.22 -0.13 3.22
C TYR A 147 -11.39 -0.93 4.24
N LYS A 148 -11.63 -0.76 5.55
CA LYS A 148 -10.92 -1.50 6.61
C LYS A 148 -11.06 -3.02 6.50
N HIS A 149 -12.16 -3.51 5.93
CA HIS A 149 -12.40 -4.93 5.69
C HIS A 149 -11.85 -5.39 4.33
N HIS A 150 -11.56 -4.46 3.41
CA HIS A 150 -11.14 -4.76 2.04
C HIS A 150 -9.67 -4.40 1.74
N GLU A 151 -8.91 -3.88 2.71
CA GLU A 151 -7.50 -3.48 2.54
C GLU A 151 -6.66 -4.57 1.85
N ARG A 152 -6.86 -5.85 2.24
CA ARG A 152 -6.15 -7.00 1.65
C ARG A 152 -6.41 -7.19 0.15
N TYR A 153 -7.62 -6.86 -0.31
CA TYR A 153 -7.99 -6.99 -1.72
C TYR A 153 -7.37 -5.87 -2.54
N HIS A 154 -7.42 -4.64 -2.04
CA HIS A 154 -6.76 -3.50 -2.69
C HIS A 154 -5.23 -3.67 -2.73
N ASP A 155 -4.62 -4.20 -1.67
CA ASP A 155 -3.19 -4.56 -1.64
C ASP A 155 -2.88 -5.66 -2.67
N ALA A 156 -3.73 -6.68 -2.80
CA ALA A 156 -3.56 -7.72 -3.81
C ALA A 156 -3.68 -7.18 -5.25
N ILE A 157 -4.66 -6.32 -5.55
CA ILE A 157 -4.79 -5.67 -6.86
C ILE A 157 -3.53 -4.87 -7.20
N GLN A 158 -3.00 -4.09 -6.25
CA GLN A 158 -1.76 -3.35 -6.44
C GLN A 158 -0.58 -4.29 -6.72
N GLU A 159 -0.41 -5.34 -5.92
CA GLU A 159 0.69 -6.30 -6.12
C GLU A 159 0.56 -7.07 -7.45
N LYS A 160 -0.67 -7.36 -7.89
CA LYS A 160 -0.94 -7.97 -9.20
C LYS A 160 -0.45 -7.08 -10.34
N LEU A 161 -0.71 -5.77 -10.26
CA LEU A 161 -0.21 -4.80 -11.22
C LEU A 161 1.32 -4.72 -11.19
N ASN A 162 1.92 -4.63 -10.00
CA ASN A 162 3.37 -4.60 -9.85
C ASN A 162 4.04 -5.81 -10.50
N GLN A 163 3.51 -7.01 -10.25
CA GLN A 163 4.01 -8.26 -10.83
C GLN A 163 3.82 -8.33 -12.34
N LYS A 164 2.62 -7.98 -12.84
CA LYS A 164 2.29 -8.08 -14.27
C LYS A 164 3.11 -7.13 -15.14
N PHE A 165 3.34 -5.92 -14.65
CA PHE A 165 4.02 -4.86 -15.41
C PHE A 165 5.49 -4.67 -15.00
N ASN A 166 6.03 -5.58 -14.19
CA ASN A 166 7.41 -5.50 -13.67
C ASN A 166 7.72 -4.15 -13.01
N LEU A 167 6.73 -3.60 -12.28
CA LEU A 167 6.88 -2.38 -11.49
C LEU A 167 7.32 -2.76 -10.09
N GLU A 168 8.10 -1.89 -9.44
CA GLU A 168 8.56 -2.23 -8.10
C GLU A 168 7.39 -2.33 -7.12
N SER A 169 7.52 -3.14 -6.06
CA SER A 169 6.51 -3.22 -5.01
C SER A 169 6.79 -2.20 -3.90
N PRO A 170 5.76 -1.55 -3.33
CA PRO A 170 5.92 -0.75 -2.11
C PRO A 170 6.46 -1.54 -0.92
N LYS A 171 6.29 -2.87 -0.94
CA LYS A 171 6.80 -3.76 0.11
C LYS A 171 8.33 -3.89 0.07
N ASP A 172 8.96 -3.64 -1.07
CA ASP A 172 10.42 -3.62 -1.24
C ASP A 172 11.09 -2.34 -0.73
N PHE A 173 10.32 -1.30 -0.44
CA PHE A 173 10.86 0.05 -0.21
C PHE A 173 10.16 0.77 0.94
N VAL A 174 9.99 0.08 2.07
CA VAL A 174 9.46 0.67 3.30
C VAL A 174 10.41 1.78 3.78
N ARG A 175 9.97 3.04 3.77
CA ARG A 175 10.75 4.15 4.32
C ARG A 175 10.89 3.98 5.83
N VAL A 176 12.10 3.64 6.28
CA VAL A 176 12.48 3.65 7.69
C VAL A 176 12.81 5.10 8.05
N THR A 177 11.90 5.77 8.75
CA THR A 177 12.19 7.00 9.51
C THR A 177 11.99 6.70 10.99
N ASP A 178 12.65 7.42 11.89
CA ASP A 178 12.59 7.15 13.34
C ASP A 178 11.15 7.17 13.88
N ASP A 179 10.32 8.12 13.41
CA ASP A 179 8.88 8.20 13.74
C ASP A 179 8.07 7.03 13.17
N ASN A 180 8.40 6.56 11.96
CA ASN A 180 7.76 5.38 11.38
C ASN A 180 8.14 4.14 12.19
N GLN A 181 9.37 4.03 12.69
CA GLN A 181 9.80 2.86 13.43
C GLN A 181 9.05 2.75 14.76
N ALA A 182 8.89 3.85 15.51
CA ALA A 182 8.10 3.88 16.72
C ALA A 182 6.62 3.57 16.48
N GLN A 183 6.01 4.13 15.42
CA GLN A 183 4.62 3.84 15.06
C GLN A 183 4.42 2.40 14.56
N ILE A 184 5.32 1.89 13.72
CA ILE A 184 5.30 0.50 13.24
C ILE A 184 5.48 -0.42 14.44
N LEU A 185 6.42 -0.15 15.35
CA LEU A 185 6.62 -0.94 16.57
C LEU A 185 5.40 -0.89 17.50
N SER A 186 4.71 0.25 17.62
CA SER A 186 3.49 0.36 18.42
C SER A 186 2.33 -0.48 17.84
N ARG A 187 2.14 -0.45 16.51
CA ARG A 187 1.12 -1.25 15.80
C ARG A 187 1.47 -2.74 15.82
N VAL A 188 2.73 -3.06 15.58
CA VAL A 188 3.23 -4.43 15.63
C VAL A 188 3.12 -4.96 17.06
N LYS A 189 3.48 -4.22 18.12
CA LYS A 189 3.24 -4.65 19.51
C LYS A 189 1.76 -4.91 19.82
N ALA A 190 0.84 -4.13 19.25
CA ALA A 190 -0.60 -4.29 19.46
C ALA A 190 -1.20 -5.54 18.78
N ASP A 191 -0.74 -5.89 17.57
CA ASP A 191 -1.31 -7.01 16.79
C ASP A 191 -0.45 -8.29 16.74
N THR A 192 0.85 -8.22 17.01
CA THR A 192 1.81 -9.27 16.59
C THR A 192 2.00 -10.39 17.60
N PHE A 193 1.69 -10.16 18.87
CA PHE A 193 1.81 -11.19 19.91
C PHE A 193 0.47 -11.81 20.29
N LYS A 194 -0.54 -11.79 19.42
CA LYS A 194 -1.80 -12.50 19.66
C LYS A 194 -1.59 -14.03 19.55
N GLY A 195 -2.23 -14.81 20.43
CA GLY A 195 -2.22 -16.29 20.40
C GLY A 195 -1.38 -16.96 21.50
N PHE A 196 -0.95 -18.21 21.26
CA PHE A 196 -0.23 -19.03 22.25
C PHE A 196 1.07 -18.37 22.75
N ARG A 197 1.22 -18.33 24.09
CA ARG A 197 2.36 -17.79 24.87
C ARG A 197 2.83 -16.40 24.44
N THR A 198 1.89 -15.46 24.41
CA THR A 198 2.14 -14.02 24.21
C THR A 198 3.19 -13.44 25.16
N ASP A 199 3.18 -13.89 26.42
CA ASP A 199 4.11 -13.52 27.48
C ASP A 199 5.56 -13.80 27.07
N VAL A 200 5.86 -15.04 26.63
CA VAL A 200 7.21 -15.44 26.21
C VAL A 200 7.64 -14.67 24.97
N LYS A 201 6.73 -14.46 24.01
CA LYS A 201 7.06 -13.68 22.81
C LYS A 201 7.41 -12.22 23.13
N LYS A 202 6.72 -11.60 24.09
CA LYS A 202 7.08 -10.25 24.56
C LYS A 202 8.44 -10.23 25.24
N GLU A 203 8.76 -11.26 26.04
CA GLU A 203 10.06 -11.41 26.68
C GLU A 203 11.19 -11.62 25.66
N VAL A 204 11.00 -12.48 24.66
CA VAL A 204 11.94 -12.64 23.53
C VAL A 204 12.17 -11.32 22.82
N PHE A 205 11.11 -10.54 22.62
CA PHE A 205 11.23 -9.22 21.99
C PHE A 205 11.98 -8.20 22.85
N ALA A 206 11.80 -8.24 24.17
CA ALA A 206 12.54 -7.38 25.10
C ALA A 206 14.04 -7.61 24.99
N ILE A 207 14.49 -8.87 24.94
CA ILE A 207 15.91 -9.25 24.79
C ILE A 207 16.59 -8.55 23.60
N ILE A 208 15.89 -8.44 22.46
CA ILE A 208 16.42 -7.78 21.26
C ILE A 208 16.76 -6.31 21.52
N ASN A 209 15.92 -5.62 22.29
CA ASN A 209 16.08 -4.20 22.58
C ASN A 209 17.02 -3.97 23.76
N ASP A 210 16.83 -4.69 24.85
CA ASP A 210 17.60 -4.54 26.09
C ASP A 210 19.10 -4.86 25.89
N LYS A 211 19.40 -5.81 25.00
CA LYS A 211 20.78 -6.18 24.64
C LYS A 211 21.24 -5.59 23.31
N GLU A 212 20.43 -4.70 22.72
CA GLU A 212 20.71 -4.03 21.44
C GLU A 212 21.17 -4.99 20.32
N ILE A 213 20.57 -6.18 20.22
CA ILE A 213 21.05 -7.24 19.34
C ILE A 213 20.93 -6.85 17.86
N ARG A 214 22.06 -6.78 17.14
CA ARG A 214 22.15 -6.44 15.70
C ARG A 214 22.62 -7.59 14.80
N SER A 215 22.76 -8.80 15.34
CA SER A 215 23.19 -9.98 14.59
C SER A 215 22.19 -11.12 14.83
N TYR A 216 21.79 -11.82 13.77
CA TYR A 216 20.88 -12.94 13.90
C TYR A 216 21.51 -14.12 14.65
N ASP A 217 22.81 -14.35 14.50
CA ASP A 217 23.53 -15.37 15.25
C ASP A 217 23.61 -15.00 16.74
N ALA A 218 23.87 -13.73 17.06
CA ALA A 218 23.82 -13.25 18.44
C ALA A 218 22.43 -13.43 19.06
N PHE A 219 21.37 -13.18 18.28
CA PHE A 219 20.00 -13.43 18.72
C PHE A 219 19.75 -14.91 19.02
N ILE A 220 20.17 -15.82 18.13
CA ILE A 220 20.01 -17.26 18.35
C ILE A 220 20.77 -17.72 19.61
N ASN A 221 22.01 -17.26 19.80
CA ASN A 221 22.82 -17.58 20.97
C ASN A 221 22.14 -17.12 22.27
N GLU A 222 21.56 -15.92 22.26
CA GLU A 222 20.81 -15.38 23.41
C GLU A 222 19.57 -16.21 23.74
N LEU A 223 18.87 -16.72 22.72
CA LEU A 223 17.76 -17.65 22.94
C LEU A 223 18.25 -18.99 23.47
N GLN A 224 19.37 -19.52 22.98
CA GLN A 224 19.92 -20.80 23.44
C GLN A 224 20.40 -20.74 24.90
N ASN A 225 20.90 -19.60 25.35
CA ASN A 225 21.29 -19.39 26.75
C ASN A 225 20.10 -19.35 27.71
N LYS A 226 18.92 -18.97 27.22
CA LYS A 226 17.74 -18.72 28.06
C LYS A 226 16.69 -19.82 28.00
N TYR A 227 16.51 -20.44 26.84
CA TYR A 227 15.48 -21.43 26.59
C TYR A 227 16.07 -22.83 26.46
N SER A 228 15.32 -23.85 26.87
CA SER A 228 15.82 -25.22 26.94
C SER A 228 16.13 -25.82 25.56
N GLU A 229 15.38 -25.42 24.53
CA GLU A 229 15.67 -25.76 23.14
C GLU A 229 15.35 -24.59 22.20
N VAL A 230 16.18 -24.43 21.17
CA VAL A 230 15.97 -23.51 20.04
C VAL A 230 16.14 -24.27 18.74
N ARG A 231 15.16 -24.18 17.84
CA ARG A 231 15.20 -24.82 16.52
C ARG A 231 14.93 -23.81 15.41
N ILE A 232 15.67 -23.94 14.32
CA ILE A 232 15.35 -23.26 13.06
C ILE A 232 14.42 -24.18 12.26
N ARG A 233 13.21 -23.71 11.97
CA ARG A 233 12.22 -24.41 11.14
C ARG A 233 12.32 -23.92 9.70
N ASN A 234 12.10 -24.82 8.74
CA ASN A 234 12.14 -24.53 7.30
C ASN A 234 13.45 -23.85 6.84
N LYS A 235 14.57 -24.29 7.40
CA LYS A 235 15.89 -23.70 7.16
C LYS A 235 16.19 -23.58 5.67
N GLY A 236 16.65 -22.41 5.23
CA GLY A 236 17.02 -22.13 3.84
C GLY A 236 15.83 -21.86 2.89
N THR A 237 14.61 -21.71 3.41
CA THR A 237 13.44 -21.31 2.62
C THR A 237 12.98 -19.91 2.99
N SER A 238 12.12 -19.30 2.16
CA SER A 238 11.48 -18.01 2.47
C SER A 238 10.55 -18.03 3.71
N ASN A 239 10.23 -19.23 4.21
CA ASN A 239 9.40 -19.42 5.40
C ASN A 239 10.23 -19.91 6.61
N GLU A 240 11.54 -19.60 6.65
CA GLU A 240 12.39 -19.90 7.80
C GLU A 240 11.95 -19.13 9.05
N TYR A 241 11.88 -19.79 10.21
CA TYR A 241 11.59 -19.14 11.49
C TYR A 241 12.16 -19.90 12.68
N LEU A 242 12.34 -19.22 13.81
CA LEU A 242 12.79 -19.82 15.06
C LEU A 242 11.62 -20.40 15.85
N ALA A 243 11.85 -21.52 16.52
CA ALA A 243 10.93 -22.13 17.47
C ALA A 243 11.68 -22.44 18.77
N ILE A 244 11.14 -21.98 19.90
CA ILE A 244 11.77 -22.14 21.21
C ILE A 244 10.92 -23.02 22.12
N LYS A 245 11.55 -23.62 23.12
CA LYS A 245 10.89 -24.39 24.16
C LYS A 245 11.35 -23.89 25.52
N THR A 246 10.40 -23.65 26.42
CA THR A 246 10.72 -23.29 27.81
C THR A 246 10.89 -24.57 28.63
N SER A 247 11.65 -24.52 29.72
CA SER A 247 11.83 -25.67 30.62
C SER A 247 10.52 -26.18 31.23
N ALA A 248 9.48 -25.34 31.26
CA ALA A 248 8.16 -25.67 31.79
C ALA A 248 7.22 -26.29 30.74
N GLU A 249 7.56 -26.28 29.46
CA GLU A 249 6.65 -26.68 28.37
C GLU A 249 7.15 -27.87 27.56
N SER A 250 6.20 -28.69 27.11
CA SER A 250 6.46 -29.78 26.16
C SER A 250 6.43 -29.32 24.70
N ASN A 251 5.64 -28.28 24.39
CA ASN A 251 5.40 -27.78 23.04
C ASN A 251 6.33 -26.63 22.64
N TYR A 252 6.57 -26.47 21.33
CA TYR A 252 7.33 -25.34 20.81
C TYR A 252 6.48 -24.07 20.69
N ILE A 253 7.05 -22.95 21.11
CA ILE A 253 6.56 -21.62 20.84
C ILE A 253 7.20 -21.14 19.53
N ASN A 254 6.37 -21.00 18.49
CA ASN A 254 6.83 -20.55 17.18
C ASN A 254 6.99 -19.01 17.13
N LEU A 255 8.18 -18.55 16.78
CA LEU A 255 8.55 -17.15 16.63
C LEU A 255 8.37 -16.68 15.17
N LYS A 256 7.14 -16.78 14.66
CA LYS A 256 6.81 -16.43 13.26
C LYS A 256 6.66 -14.92 12.98
N SER A 257 6.71 -14.10 14.02
CA SER A 257 6.60 -12.64 13.89
C SER A 257 7.76 -12.09 13.04
N PRO A 258 7.50 -11.10 12.15
CA PRO A 258 8.57 -10.38 11.44
C PRO A 258 9.61 -9.77 12.37
N LEU A 259 9.26 -9.47 13.64
CA LEU A 259 10.17 -8.96 14.66
C LEU A 259 11.25 -9.96 15.10
N PHE A 260 11.11 -11.24 14.74
CA PHE A 260 12.08 -12.29 15.09
C PHE A 260 12.82 -12.81 13.86
N GLN A 261 12.59 -12.23 12.68
CA GLN A 261 13.27 -12.61 11.46
C GLN A 261 14.60 -11.88 11.34
N ARG A 262 15.56 -12.53 10.67
CA ARG A 262 16.91 -12.02 10.42
C ARG A 262 16.94 -10.54 10.04
N GLN A 263 16.11 -10.17 9.07
CA GLN A 263 16.08 -8.80 8.56
C GLN A 263 15.74 -7.75 9.63
N TYR A 264 14.77 -8.01 10.52
CA TYR A 264 14.49 -7.08 11.61
C TYR A 264 15.59 -7.07 12.67
N ILE A 265 16.17 -8.24 12.97
CA ILE A 265 17.26 -8.33 13.94
C ILE A 265 18.48 -7.54 13.47
N GLU A 266 18.84 -7.64 12.19
CA GLU A 266 20.04 -7.04 11.64
C GLU A 266 19.82 -5.58 11.20
N GLU A 267 18.72 -5.30 10.50
CA GLU A 267 18.48 -4.00 9.85
C GLU A 267 17.43 -3.15 10.57
N ARG A 268 16.74 -3.70 11.58
CA ARG A 268 15.53 -3.09 12.20
C ARG A 268 14.45 -2.70 11.21
N ARG A 269 14.40 -3.43 10.10
CA ARG A 269 13.43 -3.22 9.02
C ARG A 269 12.29 -4.21 9.15
N LEU A 270 11.06 -3.69 9.12
CA LEU A 270 9.84 -4.50 9.12
C LEU A 270 9.26 -4.51 7.71
N GLU A 271 9.39 -5.65 7.04
CA GLU A 271 8.68 -5.88 5.78
C GLU A 271 7.27 -6.37 6.05
N LYS A 272 6.29 -5.78 5.35
CA LYS A 272 5.00 -6.45 5.22
C LYS A 272 5.25 -7.70 4.36
N PRO A 273 4.88 -8.91 4.81
CA PRO A 273 5.13 -10.11 4.03
C PRO A 273 4.54 -9.95 2.62
N LYS A 274 5.38 -10.15 1.60
CA LYS A 274 4.91 -10.18 0.22
C LYS A 274 3.97 -11.36 0.04
N LEU A 275 2.84 -11.09 -0.62
CA LEU A 275 1.95 -12.14 -1.05
C LEU A 275 2.63 -12.89 -2.19
N SER A 276 2.63 -14.22 -2.13
CA SER A 276 3.03 -15.03 -3.29
C SER A 276 2.07 -14.81 -4.46
N LEU A 277 2.51 -15.09 -5.69
CA LEU A 277 1.66 -14.99 -6.89
C LEU A 277 0.30 -15.68 -6.68
N LYS A 278 0.32 -16.91 -6.15
CA LYS A 278 -0.90 -17.69 -5.86
C LYS A 278 -1.83 -17.02 -4.85
N GLN A 279 -1.28 -16.33 -3.84
CA GLN A 279 -2.09 -15.62 -2.86
C GLN A 279 -2.68 -14.33 -3.43
N VAL A 280 -1.91 -13.61 -4.25
CA VAL A 280 -2.38 -12.44 -4.98
C VAL A 280 -3.54 -12.84 -5.90
N ASP A 281 -3.34 -13.86 -6.73
CA ASP A 281 -4.36 -14.36 -7.66
C ASP A 281 -5.64 -14.76 -6.93
N LYS A 282 -5.50 -15.53 -5.84
CA LYS A 282 -6.65 -15.94 -5.04
C LYS A 282 -7.45 -14.76 -4.50
N LEU A 283 -6.77 -13.73 -3.98
CA LEU A 283 -7.44 -12.56 -3.41
C LEU A 283 -8.11 -11.72 -4.50
N VAL A 284 -7.47 -11.56 -5.66
CA VAL A 284 -8.08 -10.87 -6.81
C VAL A 284 -9.31 -11.64 -7.29
N ASP A 285 -9.22 -12.97 -7.42
CA ASP A 285 -10.36 -13.81 -7.81
C ASP A 285 -11.50 -13.75 -6.79
N GLU A 286 -11.19 -13.72 -5.49
CA GLU A 286 -12.18 -13.54 -4.43
C GLU A 286 -12.88 -12.17 -4.52
N TRP A 287 -12.13 -11.10 -4.82
CA TRP A 287 -12.67 -9.75 -4.99
C TRP A 287 -13.60 -9.63 -6.20
N GLN A 288 -13.23 -10.27 -7.31
CA GLN A 288 -14.00 -10.21 -8.56
C GLN A 288 -15.25 -11.10 -8.54
N LYS A 289 -15.39 -11.99 -7.56
CA LYS A 289 -16.59 -12.81 -7.40
C LYS A 289 -17.67 -12.01 -6.66
N PRO A 290 -18.85 -11.80 -7.25
CA PRO A 290 -19.97 -11.25 -6.50
C PRO A 290 -20.30 -12.20 -5.33
N CYS A 291 -20.61 -11.64 -4.15
CA CYS A 291 -21.20 -12.43 -3.08
C CYS A 291 -22.50 -13.06 -3.61
N GLN A 292 -22.54 -14.40 -3.65
CA GLN A 292 -23.77 -15.16 -3.87
C GLN A 292 -24.63 -15.15 -2.61
#